data_AF-A0A0C4DRB1-F1
#
_entry.id   AF-A0A0C4DRB1-F1
#
_cell.length_a   1.000
_cell.length_b   1.000
_cell.length_c   1.000
_cell.angle_alpha   90.00
_cell.angle_beta   90.00
_cell.angle_gamma   90.00
#
_symmetry.space_group_name_H-M   'P 1'
#
loop_
_entity.id
_entity.type
_entity.pdbx_description
1 polymer ?
#
loop_
_entity_poly.entity_id
_entity_poly.type
_entity_poly.pdbx_seq_one_letter_code
_entity_poly.pdbx_strand_id
1 'polypeptide(L)'
;MIPLAGRPSGALPSSILLLSLAVQSCSASMAAWLTTLGPQVIRQNETTGAIMYSFCNSTGTPVFPVDNPNTLSLAFEPRNGTAITGKGWWDNQKTVASIFYQSKDGDIINTYQECNMKTGKLNKINDRIISDDKPAVHNTTGLTSVLLNAKEGYRIYYHDTNKTIQVIGYDPDANTFYYGGVVSRDTTSGFALGAQFNSVRNISVVYPRDSDNMGVARINSDGKYWLATTPRPLALGTNVTANTNLTNMANITLDAQASTNFSLASWTGNPKSMDIAVDKSSTRSIFYIGSDRALHQVGNINWVWRLMNTNLSTSVWPLADEPNAEFALASDQASSAVRIYYTVNKTLTEIKFDTDGLWKPAMALPVVSPNASTPLPDPNGKPADPNPGPASGASDQPSGGGSGLSLGAKAGIGAGVAVGVLAIMGVVLVVLIMRHKKKKQAEAEAEAMAQAEDEKRQQEAALAAQQQQQQYYYSYGNAGSPPPQTTTPFSDGTASVWAGYDKKSLGGAGSPPPPPPQELHAVASTHELADPRYTTHELPEQRPTLEMDGHGAAAAGPESQALMHHGPPKSTYLPGAFRETASIW
;
A
#
# COMPACT_ATOMS: atom_id res chain seq x y z
N MET A 1 0.44 15.25 87.57
CA MET A 1 1.90 15.26 87.37
C MET A 1 2.21 15.94 86.04
N ILE A 2 3.38 16.54 85.97
CA ILE A 2 3.93 17.54 85.02
C ILE A 2 3.92 17.11 83.53
N PRO A 3 3.93 18.08 82.56
CA PRO A 3 3.47 17.96 81.15
C PRO A 3 4.64 17.76 80.16
N LEU A 4 4.39 17.70 78.83
CA LEU A 4 5.35 18.09 77.79
C LEU A 4 4.77 18.12 76.35
N ALA A 5 5.05 19.23 75.67
CA ALA A 5 5.31 19.50 74.23
C ALA A 5 4.47 18.77 73.15
N GLY A 6 3.80 19.44 72.21
CA GLY A 6 4.34 20.47 71.31
C GLY A 6 4.92 19.80 70.04
N ARG A 7 4.17 19.75 68.93
CA ARG A 7 4.73 19.46 67.60
C ARG A 7 4.02 20.26 66.49
N PRO A 8 4.77 20.68 65.45
CA PRO A 8 4.38 21.76 64.57
C PRO A 8 3.64 21.30 63.31
N SER A 9 2.91 22.27 62.78
CA SER A 9 2.26 22.33 61.47
C SER A 9 3.25 22.06 60.33
N GLY A 10 2.97 21.04 59.53
CA GLY A 10 3.64 20.78 58.26
C GLY A 10 2.59 20.54 57.18
N ALA A 11 2.09 21.61 56.58
CA ALA A 11 1.28 21.54 55.38
C ALA A 11 2.21 21.28 54.20
N LEU A 12 2.18 20.06 53.66
CA LEU A 12 2.75 19.74 52.36
C LEU A 12 1.70 20.11 51.29
N PRO A 13 1.99 20.96 50.31
CA PRO A 13 1.12 21.14 49.17
C PRO A 13 1.15 19.83 48.36
N SER A 14 0.00 19.17 48.27
CA SER A 14 -0.22 18.06 47.35
C SER A 14 -0.09 18.59 45.93
N SER A 15 1.09 18.40 45.34
CA SER A 15 1.31 18.57 43.90
C SER A 15 0.44 17.55 43.17
N ILE A 16 -0.73 18.00 42.71
CA ILE A 16 -1.54 17.29 41.72
C ILE A 16 -0.73 17.28 40.43
N LEU A 17 0.02 16.21 40.22
CA LEU A 17 0.65 15.89 38.95
C LEU A 17 -0.49 15.47 38.01
N LEU A 18 -1.05 16.43 37.27
CA LEU A 18 -1.85 16.18 36.08
C LEU A 18 -0.95 15.49 35.05
N LEU A 19 -0.80 14.16 35.16
CA LEU A 19 -0.44 13.35 34.00
C LEU A 19 -1.60 13.53 33.01
N SER A 20 -1.45 14.46 32.08
CA SER A 20 -2.11 14.38 30.80
C SER A 20 -1.69 13.04 30.20
N LEU A 21 -2.52 12.01 30.41
CA LEU A 21 -2.55 10.81 29.58
C LEU A 21 -2.82 11.33 28.17
N ALA A 22 -1.77 11.68 27.45
CA ALA A 22 -1.82 11.79 26.01
C ALA A 22 -2.35 10.43 25.56
N VAL A 23 -3.60 10.41 25.08
CA VAL A 23 -4.18 9.23 24.45
C VAL A 23 -3.27 8.95 23.27
N GLN A 24 -2.33 8.03 23.48
CA GLN A 24 -1.35 7.69 22.48
C GLN A 24 -2.16 7.05 21.35
N SER A 25 -2.26 7.75 20.21
CA SER A 25 -2.99 7.25 19.05
C SER A 25 -2.42 5.87 18.70
N CYS A 26 -3.24 4.83 18.87
CA CYS A 26 -2.85 3.44 18.61
C CYS A 26 -3.01 3.07 17.13
N SER A 27 -3.47 4.00 16.28
CA SER A 27 -3.73 3.76 14.87
C SER A 27 -3.14 4.85 13.98
N ALA A 28 -2.81 4.47 12.73
CA ALA A 28 -2.21 5.34 11.72
C ALA A 28 -3.17 6.45 11.28
N SER A 29 -2.80 7.70 11.54
CA SER A 29 -3.54 8.91 11.17
C SER A 29 -3.13 9.46 9.80
N MET A 30 -2.55 8.61 8.95
CA MET A 30 -1.99 8.94 7.65
C MET A 30 -2.35 7.86 6.63
N ALA A 31 -2.62 8.27 5.39
CA ALA A 31 -2.86 7.35 4.29
C ALA A 31 -2.23 7.87 2.99
N ALA A 32 -1.93 6.94 2.10
CA ALA A 32 -1.43 7.25 0.78
C ALA A 32 -1.99 6.28 -0.26
N TRP A 33 -2.06 6.73 -1.51
CA TRP A 33 -2.41 5.87 -2.65
C TRP A 33 -1.77 6.40 -3.92
N LEU A 34 -1.61 5.51 -4.90
CA LEU A 34 -1.15 5.87 -6.23
C LEU A 34 -2.35 6.04 -7.16
N THR A 35 -2.27 7.05 -8.01
CA THR A 35 -3.13 7.21 -9.19
C THR A 35 -2.24 7.22 -10.43
N THR A 36 -2.85 7.14 -11.61
CA THR A 36 -2.12 7.30 -12.88
C THR A 36 -1.42 8.67 -12.99
N LEU A 37 -1.93 9.70 -12.30
CA LEU A 37 -1.32 11.02 -12.28
C LEU A 37 -0.11 11.10 -11.34
N GLY A 38 -0.22 10.44 -10.19
CA GLY A 38 0.80 10.42 -9.15
C GLY A 38 0.28 9.96 -7.79
N PRO A 39 1.18 9.82 -6.80
CA PRO A 39 0.82 9.59 -5.40
C PRO A 39 0.04 10.76 -4.80
N GLN A 40 -0.85 10.42 -3.87
CA GLN A 40 -1.51 11.37 -2.98
C GLN A 40 -1.30 10.93 -1.54
N VAL A 41 -1.07 11.90 -0.66
CA VAL A 41 -0.84 11.65 0.78
C VAL A 41 -1.76 12.53 1.59
N ILE A 42 -2.36 11.94 2.62
CA ILE A 42 -3.20 12.64 3.60
C ILE A 42 -2.74 12.30 5.01
N ARG A 43 -2.87 13.26 5.94
CA ARG A 43 -2.49 13.11 7.35
C ARG A 43 -3.42 13.92 8.23
N GLN A 44 -3.74 13.44 9.42
CA GLN A 44 -4.41 14.25 10.43
C GLN A 44 -3.45 15.23 11.09
N ASN A 45 -3.90 16.46 11.31
CA ASN A 45 -3.24 17.39 12.20
C ASN A 45 -3.50 16.96 13.66
N GLU A 46 -2.45 16.67 14.42
CA GLU A 46 -2.55 16.16 15.79
C GLU A 46 -3.18 17.16 16.78
N THR A 47 -3.09 18.47 16.48
CA THR A 47 -3.62 19.52 17.35
C THR A 47 -5.08 19.82 17.03
N THR A 48 -5.42 19.95 15.75
CA THR A 48 -6.76 20.39 15.32
C THR A 48 -7.70 19.24 14.98
N GLY A 49 -7.17 18.02 14.77
CA GLY A 49 -7.92 16.89 14.25
C GLY A 49 -8.29 17.01 12.76
N ALA A 50 -7.97 18.12 12.09
CA ALA A 50 -8.30 18.31 10.68
C ALA A 50 -7.48 17.36 9.79
N ILE A 51 -8.13 16.78 8.77
CA ILE A 51 -7.44 15.92 7.79
C ILE A 51 -6.83 16.81 6.71
N MET A 52 -5.49 16.85 6.66
CA MET A 52 -4.68 17.60 5.71
C MET A 52 -4.29 16.72 4.52
N TYR A 53 -4.08 17.31 3.34
CA TYR A 53 -3.75 16.56 2.12
C TYR A 53 -2.74 17.26 1.19
N SER A 54 -1.97 16.47 0.45
CA SER A 54 -1.14 16.95 -0.66
C SER A 54 -2.01 17.39 -1.84
N PHE A 55 -1.53 18.32 -2.67
CA PHE A 55 -2.25 18.72 -3.88
C PHE A 55 -2.65 17.50 -4.73
N CYS A 56 -3.93 17.40 -5.09
CA CYS A 56 -4.50 16.23 -5.78
C CYS A 56 -4.17 16.17 -7.28
N ASN A 57 -3.53 17.22 -7.81
CA ASN A 57 -3.08 17.34 -9.19
C ASN A 57 -1.55 17.23 -9.33
N SER A 58 -0.82 16.87 -8.27
CA SER A 58 0.62 16.65 -8.34
C SER A 58 0.97 15.48 -9.27
N THR A 59 1.96 15.69 -10.14
CA THR A 59 2.56 14.64 -10.97
C THR A 59 3.92 14.27 -10.37
N GLY A 60 4.11 13.01 -9.96
CA GLY A 60 5.34 12.58 -9.29
C GLY A 60 5.29 12.81 -7.77
N THR A 61 6.37 13.31 -7.16
CA THR A 61 6.44 13.47 -5.70
C THR A 61 5.35 14.44 -5.20
N PRO A 62 4.54 14.06 -4.18
CA PRO A 62 3.45 14.90 -3.69
C PRO A 62 3.95 16.22 -3.11
N VAL A 63 3.22 17.29 -3.37
CA VAL A 63 3.45 18.59 -2.72
C VAL A 63 2.49 18.72 -1.54
N PHE A 64 3.04 18.78 -0.31
CA PHE A 64 2.26 18.77 0.93
C PHE A 64 2.36 20.14 1.63
N PRO A 65 1.39 21.05 1.45
CA PRO A 65 1.48 22.39 2.03
C PRO A 65 1.30 22.32 3.56
N VAL A 66 2.24 22.93 4.30
CA VAL A 66 2.22 22.94 5.78
C VAL A 66 1.84 24.30 6.39
N ASP A 67 2.21 25.42 5.75
CA ASP A 67 1.93 26.76 6.30
C ASP A 67 0.46 27.19 6.13
N ASN A 68 -0.12 26.85 4.99
CA ASN A 68 -1.55 27.01 4.72
C ASN A 68 -2.10 25.67 4.22
N PRO A 69 -2.29 24.72 5.14
CA PRO A 69 -2.52 23.34 4.76
C PRO A 69 -3.87 23.20 4.08
N ASN A 70 -3.88 22.41 3.00
CA ASN A 70 -5.13 21.98 2.40
C ASN A 70 -5.82 21.02 3.38
N THR A 71 -7.05 21.35 3.78
CA THR A 71 -7.84 20.57 4.74
C THR A 71 -9.15 20.11 4.11
N LEU A 72 -9.58 18.89 4.44
CA LEU A 72 -10.85 18.35 3.95
C LEU A 72 -12.03 19.10 4.59
N SER A 73 -13.05 19.39 3.79
CA SER A 73 -14.34 19.88 4.29
C SER A 73 -15.26 18.69 4.58
N LEU A 74 -15.51 18.41 5.86
CA LEU A 74 -16.20 17.21 6.34
C LEU A 74 -17.51 17.59 7.04
N ALA A 75 -18.58 16.80 6.83
CA ALA A 75 -19.86 16.93 7.53
C ALA A 75 -19.83 16.24 8.90
N PHE A 76 -19.04 15.18 9.02
CA PHE A 76 -18.81 14.46 10.27
C PHE A 76 -17.42 14.78 10.77
N GLU A 77 -17.32 15.20 12.03
CA GLU A 77 -16.02 15.60 12.58
C GLU A 77 -15.15 14.37 12.86
N PRO A 78 -13.90 14.33 12.36
CA PRO A 78 -12.99 13.23 12.65
C PRO A 78 -12.59 13.23 14.13
N ARG A 79 -12.48 12.04 14.71
CA ARG A 79 -11.86 11.87 16.03
C ARG A 79 -10.38 12.24 15.96
N ASN A 80 -9.84 12.88 16.99
CA ASN A 80 -8.41 13.17 17.03
C ASN A 80 -7.60 11.87 17.22
N GLY A 81 -6.55 11.68 16.41
CA GLY A 81 -5.84 10.40 16.31
C GLY A 81 -6.65 9.29 15.64
N THR A 82 -7.63 9.64 14.79
CA THR A 82 -8.40 8.62 14.08
C THR A 82 -7.54 7.90 13.07
N ALA A 83 -7.80 6.61 12.87
CA ALA A 83 -7.22 5.90 11.75
C ALA A 83 -7.73 6.52 10.43
N ILE A 84 -6.86 6.65 9.44
CA ILE A 84 -7.22 7.16 8.12
C ILE A 84 -6.80 6.15 7.07
N THR A 85 -7.67 5.87 6.11
CA THR A 85 -7.32 5.14 4.90
C THR A 85 -8.02 5.75 3.69
N GLY A 86 -7.50 5.51 2.49
CA GLY A 86 -8.11 6.03 1.28
C GLY A 86 -7.58 5.35 0.03
N LYS A 87 -8.38 5.43 -1.02
CA LYS A 87 -8.03 4.99 -2.36
C LYS A 87 -8.65 5.93 -3.38
N GLY A 88 -7.85 6.32 -4.36
CA GLY A 88 -8.27 7.20 -5.44
C GLY A 88 -7.83 6.69 -6.80
N TRP A 89 -8.42 7.27 -7.85
CA TRP A 89 -8.11 6.96 -9.24
C TRP A 89 -8.17 8.23 -10.09
N TRP A 90 -7.62 8.12 -11.30
CA TRP A 90 -7.66 9.15 -12.32
C TRP A 90 -8.68 8.76 -13.38
N ASP A 91 -9.70 9.58 -13.62
CA ASP A 91 -10.79 9.28 -14.58
C ASP A 91 -10.52 9.80 -16.01
N ASN A 92 -9.29 10.26 -16.28
CA ASN A 92 -8.86 11.01 -17.48
C ASN A 92 -9.15 12.51 -17.48
N GLN A 93 -9.88 13.04 -16.50
CA GLN A 93 -10.17 14.46 -16.36
C GLN A 93 -9.76 15.01 -15.00
N LYS A 94 -9.95 14.22 -13.93
CA LYS A 94 -9.68 14.60 -12.55
C LYS A 94 -9.30 13.38 -11.71
N THR A 95 -8.61 13.66 -10.61
CA THR A 95 -8.41 12.69 -9.55
C THR A 95 -9.67 12.62 -8.69
N VAL A 96 -10.10 11.42 -8.36
CA VAL A 96 -11.22 11.16 -7.45
C VAL A 96 -10.72 10.27 -6.31
N ALA A 97 -11.21 10.48 -5.09
CA ALA A 97 -10.81 9.71 -3.94
C ALA A 97 -11.98 9.41 -3.00
N SER A 98 -12.01 8.17 -2.51
CA SER A 98 -12.77 7.80 -1.32
C SER A 98 -11.82 7.75 -0.13
N ILE A 99 -12.13 8.52 0.91
CA ILE A 99 -11.33 8.60 2.14
C ILE A 99 -12.22 8.11 3.28
N PHE A 100 -11.64 7.31 4.18
CA PHE A 100 -12.32 6.69 5.29
C PHE A 100 -11.64 7.03 6.61
N TYR A 101 -12.43 7.36 7.61
CA TYR A 101 -11.97 7.71 8.95
C TYR A 101 -13.04 7.40 9.99
N GLN A 102 -12.64 7.29 11.26
CA GLN A 102 -13.58 7.22 12.38
C GLN A 102 -13.97 8.63 12.84
N SER A 103 -15.27 8.91 12.94
CA SER A 103 -15.82 10.15 13.48
C SER A 103 -15.63 10.25 15.00
N LYS A 104 -15.88 11.44 15.56
CA LYS A 104 -15.94 11.62 17.03
C LYS A 104 -16.93 10.67 17.69
N ASP A 105 -18.07 10.44 17.05
CA ASP A 105 -19.14 9.57 17.54
C ASP A 105 -18.80 8.07 17.44
N GLY A 106 -17.72 7.72 16.75
CA GLY A 106 -17.21 6.34 16.65
C GLY A 106 -17.60 5.62 15.36
N ASP A 107 -18.37 6.25 14.49
CA ASP A 107 -18.76 5.72 13.18
C ASP A 107 -17.61 5.76 12.18
N ILE A 108 -17.58 4.80 11.25
CA ILE A 108 -16.72 4.87 10.07
C ILE A 108 -17.45 5.69 9.01
N ILE A 109 -16.80 6.76 8.57
CA ILE A 109 -17.30 7.67 7.56
C ILE A 109 -16.56 7.41 6.25
N ASN A 110 -17.29 7.41 5.14
CA ASN A 110 -16.72 7.61 3.81
C ASN A 110 -16.95 9.07 3.40
N THR A 111 -15.90 9.73 2.93
CA THR A 111 -16.00 11.02 2.23
C THR A 111 -15.51 10.86 0.80
N TYR A 112 -16.37 11.21 -0.15
CA TYR A 112 -16.07 11.14 -1.58
C TYR A 112 -15.67 12.51 -2.10
N GLN A 113 -14.47 12.59 -2.67
CA GLN A 113 -13.79 13.84 -2.99
C GLN A 113 -13.37 13.86 -4.46
N GLU A 114 -13.50 15.02 -5.09
CA GLU A 114 -13.05 15.25 -6.45
C GLU A 114 -12.00 16.36 -6.51
N CYS A 115 -10.97 16.16 -7.31
CA CYS A 115 -9.92 17.14 -7.49
C CYS A 115 -10.36 18.27 -8.40
N ASN A 116 -10.24 19.51 -7.93
CA ASN A 116 -10.18 20.67 -8.80
C ASN A 116 -8.80 20.74 -9.44
N MET A 117 -8.68 20.28 -10.68
CA MET A 117 -7.40 20.20 -11.39
C MET A 117 -6.68 21.54 -11.58
N LYS A 118 -7.41 22.67 -11.51
CA LYS A 118 -6.81 24.01 -11.60
C LYS A 118 -6.13 24.44 -10.31
N THR A 119 -6.73 24.12 -9.17
CA THR A 119 -6.24 24.57 -7.85
C THR A 119 -5.49 23.48 -7.09
N GLY A 120 -5.62 22.22 -7.50
CA GLY A 120 -5.11 21.04 -6.80
C GLY A 120 -5.81 20.75 -5.47
N LYS A 121 -6.97 21.36 -5.22
CA LYS A 121 -7.77 21.15 -4.01
C LYS A 121 -8.85 20.10 -4.20
N LEU A 122 -9.12 19.32 -3.16
CA LEU A 122 -10.22 18.37 -3.10
C LEU A 122 -11.52 19.11 -2.74
N ASN A 123 -12.56 18.85 -3.53
CA ASN A 123 -13.93 19.30 -3.30
C ASN A 123 -14.76 18.10 -2.85
N LYS A 124 -15.48 18.27 -1.74
CA LYS A 124 -16.40 17.25 -1.25
C LYS A 124 -17.59 17.13 -2.20
N ILE A 125 -17.92 15.88 -2.55
CA ILE A 125 -19.17 15.54 -3.23
C ILE A 125 -20.18 15.00 -2.22
N ASN A 126 -19.79 14.06 -1.37
CA ASN A 126 -20.65 13.51 -0.33
C ASN A 126 -19.86 13.02 0.89
N ASP A 127 -20.58 12.88 2.01
CA ASP A 127 -20.14 12.16 3.20
C ASP A 127 -21.23 11.16 3.57
N ARG A 128 -20.85 9.95 4.00
CA ARG A 128 -21.78 8.88 4.39
C ARG A 128 -21.23 8.14 5.60
N ILE A 129 -22.08 7.88 6.60
CA ILE A 129 -21.79 6.85 7.61
C ILE A 129 -21.89 5.49 6.90
N ILE A 130 -20.89 4.64 7.09
CA ILE A 130 -20.85 3.30 6.46
C ILE A 130 -20.88 2.17 7.48
N SER A 131 -20.91 2.47 8.78
CA SER A 131 -20.87 1.48 9.88
C SER A 131 -22.19 1.28 10.64
N ASP A 132 -23.25 1.99 10.27
CA ASP A 132 -24.53 2.11 10.98
C ASP A 132 -25.27 0.78 11.26
N ASP A 133 -25.22 -0.18 10.34
CA ASP A 133 -25.85 -1.51 10.45
C ASP A 133 -24.81 -2.65 10.52
N LYS A 134 -23.57 -2.33 10.90
CA LYS A 134 -22.42 -3.26 10.92
C LYS A 134 -22.02 -3.59 12.38
N PRO A 135 -21.18 -4.60 12.62
CA PRO A 135 -20.59 -4.82 13.94
C PRO A 135 -19.95 -3.54 14.49
N ALA A 136 -20.20 -3.27 15.78
CA ALA A 136 -19.78 -2.05 16.46
C ALA A 136 -18.26 -1.83 16.36
N VAL A 137 -17.86 -0.63 15.96
CA VAL A 137 -16.48 -0.25 15.67
C VAL A 137 -15.70 -0.03 16.98
N HIS A 138 -14.49 -0.58 17.09
CA HIS A 138 -13.61 -0.29 18.23
C HIS A 138 -13.24 1.19 18.28
N ASN A 139 -13.14 1.77 19.48
CA ASN A 139 -12.84 3.20 19.68
C ASN A 139 -11.43 3.63 19.20
N THR A 140 -10.53 2.67 19.03
CA THR A 140 -9.17 2.83 18.51
C THR A 140 -8.93 1.91 17.33
N THR A 141 -9.96 1.60 16.54
CA THR A 141 -9.82 0.73 15.38
C THR A 141 -8.70 1.23 14.46
N GLY A 142 -7.90 0.32 13.88
CA GLY A 142 -7.22 0.62 12.63
C GLY A 142 -8.20 0.65 11.47
N LEU A 143 -7.81 1.28 10.38
CA LEU A 143 -8.55 1.26 9.12
C LEU A 143 -7.58 1.02 7.98
N THR A 144 -7.95 0.13 7.06
CA THR A 144 -7.26 -0.02 5.78
C THR A 144 -8.27 -0.34 4.69
N SER A 145 -7.95 0.03 3.46
CA SER A 145 -8.87 -0.09 2.32
C SER A 145 -8.15 -0.50 1.05
N VAL A 146 -8.84 -1.29 0.23
CA VAL A 146 -8.44 -1.63 -1.14
C VAL A 146 -9.55 -1.21 -2.10
N LEU A 147 -9.15 -0.78 -3.30
CA LEU A 147 -10.04 -0.50 -4.43
C LEU A 147 -9.78 -1.58 -5.48
N LEU A 148 -10.73 -2.50 -5.64
CA LEU A 148 -10.52 -3.71 -6.44
C LEU A 148 -10.64 -3.42 -7.94
N ASN A 149 -11.71 -2.73 -8.35
CA ASN A 149 -11.93 -2.17 -9.68
C ASN A 149 -13.32 -1.49 -9.73
N ALA A 150 -13.72 -1.01 -10.90
CA ALA A 150 -15.01 -0.34 -11.11
C ALA A 150 -16.25 -1.23 -10.90
N LYS A 151 -16.13 -2.56 -10.96
CA LYS A 151 -17.23 -3.51 -10.73
C LYS A 151 -17.28 -4.00 -9.29
N GLU A 152 -16.12 -4.26 -8.70
CA GLU A 152 -16.01 -4.86 -7.37
C GLU A 152 -15.97 -3.82 -6.23
N GLY A 153 -15.69 -2.56 -6.56
CA GLY A 153 -15.69 -1.45 -5.61
C GLY A 153 -14.59 -1.55 -4.54
N TYR A 154 -14.93 -1.16 -3.31
CA TYR A 154 -14.01 -1.08 -2.18
C TYR A 154 -14.18 -2.24 -1.22
N ARG A 155 -13.11 -2.57 -0.49
CA ARG A 155 -13.17 -3.28 0.79
C ARG A 155 -12.50 -2.43 1.85
N ILE A 156 -13.16 -2.26 2.99
CA ILE A 156 -12.71 -1.48 4.13
C ILE A 156 -12.64 -2.41 5.34
N TYR A 157 -11.46 -2.49 5.95
CA TYR A 157 -11.18 -3.39 7.07
C TYR A 157 -11.06 -2.60 8.36
N TYR A 158 -11.65 -3.12 9.43
CA TYR A 158 -11.68 -2.47 10.73
C TYR A 158 -11.76 -3.50 11.86
N HIS A 159 -11.54 -3.06 13.09
CA HIS A 159 -11.69 -3.86 14.30
C HIS A 159 -13.05 -3.59 14.93
N ASP A 160 -13.76 -4.64 15.33
CA ASP A 160 -14.92 -4.51 16.19
C ASP A 160 -14.54 -4.37 17.68
N THR A 161 -15.53 -4.19 18.55
CA THR A 161 -15.33 -4.06 20.00
C THR A 161 -14.61 -5.25 20.66
N ASN A 162 -14.57 -6.41 20.00
CA ASN A 162 -13.85 -7.60 20.47
C ASN A 162 -12.43 -7.71 19.90
N LYS A 163 -11.96 -6.66 19.19
CA LYS A 163 -10.70 -6.64 18.44
C LYS A 163 -10.61 -7.74 17.38
N THR A 164 -11.73 -8.20 16.86
CA THR A 164 -11.76 -9.07 15.68
C THR A 164 -11.84 -8.22 14.42
N ILE A 165 -11.37 -8.76 13.30
CA ILE A 165 -11.26 -8.00 12.05
C ILE A 165 -12.49 -8.24 11.20
N GLN A 166 -13.14 -7.16 10.81
CA GLN A 166 -14.37 -7.10 10.04
C GLN A 166 -14.12 -6.44 8.68
N VAL A 167 -15.00 -6.65 7.71
CA VAL A 167 -14.94 -5.98 6.40
C VAL A 167 -16.29 -5.37 6.01
N ILE A 168 -16.23 -4.15 5.46
CA ILE A 168 -17.33 -3.46 4.77
C ILE A 168 -16.98 -3.43 3.28
N GLY A 169 -17.90 -3.88 2.43
CA GLY A 169 -17.78 -3.79 0.99
C GLY A 169 -18.59 -2.60 0.44
N TYR A 170 -18.21 -2.12 -0.75
CA TYR A 170 -19.02 -1.21 -1.54
C TYR A 170 -19.39 -1.88 -2.86
N ASP A 171 -20.68 -1.92 -3.16
CA ASP A 171 -21.23 -2.37 -4.45
C ASP A 171 -21.46 -1.15 -5.34
N PRO A 172 -20.70 -0.98 -6.44
CA PRO A 172 -20.86 0.14 -7.37
C PRO A 172 -22.20 0.15 -8.11
N ASP A 173 -22.78 -1.03 -8.40
CA ASP A 173 -24.01 -1.15 -9.17
C ASP A 173 -25.22 -0.78 -8.30
N ALA A 174 -25.22 -1.24 -7.05
CA ALA A 174 -26.24 -0.88 -6.07
C ALA A 174 -25.98 0.47 -5.37
N ASN A 175 -24.79 1.07 -5.57
CA ASN A 175 -24.33 2.29 -4.90
C ASN A 175 -24.50 2.23 -3.37
N THR A 176 -24.15 1.09 -2.78
CA THR A 176 -24.40 0.82 -1.36
C THR A 176 -23.23 0.16 -0.67
N PHE A 177 -23.05 0.47 0.62
CA PHE A 177 -22.10 -0.21 1.48
C PHE A 177 -22.78 -1.38 2.19
N TYR A 178 -22.16 -2.56 2.16
CA TYR A 178 -22.69 -3.78 2.75
C TYR A 178 -21.68 -4.40 3.72
N TYR A 179 -22.18 -5.18 4.68
CA TYR A 179 -21.32 -5.96 5.56
C TYR A 179 -20.74 -7.16 4.82
N GLY A 180 -19.42 -7.22 4.68
CA GLY A 180 -18.72 -8.30 3.97
C GLY A 180 -18.32 -9.48 4.86
N GLY A 181 -18.66 -9.45 6.14
CA GLY A 181 -18.40 -10.53 7.08
C GLY A 181 -17.15 -10.37 7.93
N VAL A 182 -16.79 -11.45 8.62
CA VAL A 182 -15.61 -11.54 9.48
C VAL A 182 -14.40 -11.94 8.65
N VAL A 183 -13.28 -11.22 8.81
CA VAL A 183 -11.98 -11.52 8.19
C VAL A 183 -11.15 -12.41 9.09
N SER A 184 -11.09 -12.10 10.39
CA SER A 184 -10.39 -12.91 11.37
C SER A 184 -11.08 -12.79 12.72
N ARG A 185 -11.32 -13.94 13.37
CA ARG A 185 -11.79 -14.02 14.76
C ARG A 185 -10.65 -14.03 15.76
N ASP A 186 -9.41 -14.00 15.28
CA ASP A 186 -8.22 -13.96 16.10
C ASP A 186 -8.09 -12.57 16.74
N THR A 187 -8.01 -12.52 18.07
CA THR A 187 -7.90 -11.26 18.80
C THR A 187 -6.54 -10.63 18.56
N THR A 188 -6.50 -9.39 18.07
CA THR A 188 -5.26 -8.69 17.76
C THR A 188 -4.60 -8.08 19.01
N SER A 189 -3.27 -8.07 19.05
CA SER A 189 -2.49 -7.40 20.11
C SER A 189 -2.43 -5.88 19.93
N GLY A 190 -2.57 -5.42 18.70
CA GLY A 190 -2.55 -4.01 18.30
C GLY A 190 -3.56 -3.70 17.21
N PHE A 191 -3.75 -2.41 16.92
CA PHE A 191 -4.79 -1.96 16.00
C PHE A 191 -4.30 -1.59 14.61
N ALA A 192 -3.00 -1.67 14.32
CA ALA A 192 -2.50 -1.47 12.96
C ALA A 192 -3.11 -2.49 11.99
N LEU A 193 -3.50 -2.04 10.79
CA LEU A 193 -4.02 -2.91 9.72
C LEU A 193 -3.40 -2.50 8.39
N GLY A 194 -2.95 -3.49 7.62
CA GLY A 194 -2.55 -3.35 6.23
C GLY A 194 -3.42 -4.21 5.32
N ALA A 195 -3.70 -3.75 4.10
CA ALA A 195 -4.41 -4.58 3.13
C ALA A 195 -3.98 -4.28 1.70
N GLN A 196 -3.78 -5.34 0.93
CA GLN A 196 -3.49 -5.25 -0.50
C GLN A 196 -4.00 -6.48 -1.24
N PHE A 197 -4.21 -6.36 -2.54
CA PHE A 197 -4.72 -7.45 -3.35
C PHE A 197 -3.80 -7.76 -4.54
N ASN A 198 -3.85 -9.01 -4.97
CA ASN A 198 -3.32 -9.47 -6.26
C ASN A 198 -4.48 -9.64 -7.27
N SER A 199 -5.65 -10.05 -6.80
CA SER A 199 -6.87 -10.13 -7.59
C SER A 199 -8.10 -9.96 -6.69
N VAL A 200 -9.28 -9.85 -7.31
CA VAL A 200 -10.57 -9.66 -6.61
C VAL A 200 -10.89 -10.77 -5.59
N ARG A 201 -10.31 -11.97 -5.78
CA ARG A 201 -10.41 -13.13 -4.87
C ARG A 201 -9.09 -13.47 -4.20
N ASN A 202 -8.18 -12.51 -4.12
CA ASN A 202 -6.85 -12.68 -3.55
C ASN A 202 -6.39 -11.39 -2.88
N ILE A 203 -7.05 -11.08 -1.78
CA ILE A 203 -6.78 -9.93 -0.89
C ILE A 203 -6.09 -10.46 0.36
N SER A 204 -5.00 -9.82 0.76
CA SER A 204 -4.28 -10.09 2.00
C SER A 204 -4.49 -8.93 2.96
N VAL A 205 -4.84 -9.26 4.20
CA VAL A 205 -4.99 -8.35 5.33
C VAL A 205 -3.97 -8.77 6.38
N VAL A 206 -3.18 -7.83 6.86
CA VAL A 206 -2.11 -8.07 7.84
C VAL A 206 -2.37 -7.28 9.11
N TYR A 207 -2.03 -7.88 10.25
CA TYR A 207 -2.33 -7.32 11.56
C TYR A 207 -1.34 -7.79 12.64
N PRO A 208 -1.10 -7.02 13.70
CA PRO A 208 -0.35 -7.47 14.86
C PRO A 208 -1.12 -8.56 15.61
N ARG A 209 -0.52 -9.74 15.77
CA ARG A 209 -1.15 -10.83 16.53
C ARG A 209 -0.68 -10.84 17.97
N ASP A 210 0.63 -10.84 18.18
CA ASP A 210 1.26 -10.85 19.50
C ASP A 210 2.66 -10.21 19.44
N SER A 211 3.40 -10.28 20.56
CA SER A 211 4.74 -9.71 20.72
C SER A 211 5.80 -10.27 19.78
N ASP A 212 5.51 -11.40 19.12
CA ASP A 212 6.49 -12.15 18.33
C ASP A 212 5.99 -12.43 16.91
N ASN A 213 4.69 -12.28 16.64
CA ASN A 213 4.06 -12.70 15.39
C ASN A 213 3.12 -11.65 14.80
N MET A 214 3.08 -11.67 13.47
CA MET A 214 2.07 -11.00 12.64
C MET A 214 1.04 -12.04 12.20
N GLY A 215 -0.22 -11.62 12.16
CA GLY A 215 -1.31 -12.35 11.53
C GLY A 215 -1.49 -11.93 10.07
N VAL A 216 -1.86 -12.89 9.23
CA VAL A 216 -2.17 -12.70 7.82
C VAL A 216 -3.48 -13.43 7.52
N ALA A 217 -4.49 -12.69 7.08
CA ALA A 217 -5.73 -13.23 6.55
C ALA A 217 -5.74 -13.05 5.02
N ARG A 218 -5.92 -14.12 4.26
CA ARG A 218 -5.96 -14.07 2.79
C ARG A 218 -7.26 -14.67 2.27
N ILE A 219 -8.03 -13.91 1.50
CA ILE A 219 -9.20 -14.47 0.81
C ILE A 219 -8.70 -15.38 -0.33
N ASN A 220 -9.30 -16.56 -0.44
CA ASN A 220 -9.01 -17.55 -1.47
C ASN A 220 -10.19 -17.77 -2.43
N SER A 221 -10.00 -18.65 -3.41
CA SER A 221 -11.01 -18.98 -4.43
C SER A 221 -12.32 -19.52 -3.86
N ASP A 222 -12.26 -20.15 -2.68
CA ASP A 222 -13.41 -20.64 -1.90
C ASP A 222 -14.21 -19.53 -1.20
N GLY A 223 -13.79 -18.26 -1.34
CA GLY A 223 -14.44 -17.10 -0.74
C GLY A 223 -14.19 -16.94 0.76
N LYS A 224 -13.35 -17.78 1.37
CA LYS A 224 -13.01 -17.70 2.79
C LYS A 224 -11.68 -16.98 2.98
N TYR A 225 -11.56 -16.29 4.11
CA TYR A 225 -10.27 -15.81 4.58
C TYR A 225 -9.53 -16.93 5.27
N TRP A 226 -8.41 -17.37 4.70
CA TRP A 226 -7.49 -18.31 5.32
C TRP A 226 -6.52 -17.54 6.21
N LEU A 227 -6.27 -18.08 7.40
CA LEU A 227 -5.48 -17.45 8.44
C LEU A 227 -4.11 -18.13 8.52
N ALA A 228 -3.08 -17.31 8.60
CA ALA A 228 -1.71 -17.72 8.82
C ALA A 228 -1.00 -16.71 9.73
N THR A 229 0.15 -17.11 10.27
CA THR A 229 1.00 -16.25 11.10
C THR A 229 2.45 -16.39 10.69
N THR A 230 3.24 -15.37 11.00
CA THR A 230 4.68 -15.34 10.77
C THR A 230 5.37 -14.58 11.92
N PRO A 231 6.56 -14.98 12.38
CA PRO A 231 7.38 -16.10 11.90
C PRO A 231 6.89 -17.48 12.35
N ARG A 232 6.19 -17.60 13.48
CA ARG A 232 5.66 -18.89 13.95
C ARG A 232 4.31 -19.18 13.28
N PRO A 233 4.11 -20.37 12.69
CA PRO A 233 2.83 -20.72 12.06
C PRO A 233 1.74 -21.07 13.09
N LEU A 234 0.50 -21.11 12.61
CA LEU A 234 -0.64 -21.61 13.38
C LEU A 234 -0.61 -23.14 13.45
N ALA A 235 -1.05 -23.69 14.58
CA ALA A 235 -1.32 -25.10 14.72
C ALA A 235 -2.52 -25.51 13.86
N LEU A 236 -2.43 -26.67 13.22
CA LEU A 236 -3.53 -27.29 12.51
C LEU A 236 -4.02 -28.51 13.28
N GLY A 237 -5.33 -28.62 13.44
CA GLY A 237 -5.96 -29.82 14.01
C GLY A 237 -5.88 -31.01 13.06
N THR A 238 -6.17 -32.21 13.57
CA THR A 238 -6.28 -33.41 12.74
C THR A 238 -7.37 -33.20 11.67
N ASN A 239 -7.04 -33.45 10.40
CA ASN A 239 -7.92 -33.25 9.23
C ASN A 239 -8.32 -31.79 8.95
N VAL A 240 -7.62 -30.79 9.51
CA VAL A 240 -7.81 -29.38 9.15
C VAL A 240 -6.72 -28.98 8.18
N THR A 241 -7.10 -28.58 6.96
CA THR A 241 -6.15 -28.14 5.93
C THR A 241 -5.70 -26.69 6.13
N ALA A 242 -6.52 -25.86 6.78
CA ALA A 242 -6.20 -24.48 7.09
C ALA A 242 -7.11 -23.92 8.18
N ASN A 243 -6.59 -22.95 8.94
CA ASN A 243 -7.43 -22.07 9.75
C ASN A 243 -8.11 -21.04 8.84
N THR A 244 -9.38 -20.73 9.11
CA THR A 244 -10.15 -19.76 8.32
C THR A 244 -10.91 -18.80 9.24
N ASN A 245 -11.57 -17.80 8.67
CA ASN A 245 -12.50 -16.92 9.38
C ASN A 245 -13.70 -17.63 10.04
N LEU A 246 -13.93 -18.90 9.70
CA LEU A 246 -14.94 -19.76 10.34
C LEU A 246 -14.37 -20.57 11.51
N THR A 247 -13.04 -20.66 11.66
CA THR A 247 -12.41 -21.37 12.76
C THR A 247 -12.81 -20.71 14.09
N ASN A 248 -13.20 -21.52 15.08
CA ASN A 248 -13.47 -21.03 16.42
C ASN A 248 -12.20 -20.36 16.99
N MET A 249 -12.34 -19.16 17.55
CA MET A 249 -11.24 -18.37 18.13
C MET A 249 -10.35 -19.21 19.05
N ALA A 250 -10.93 -20.07 19.90
CA ALA A 250 -10.19 -20.91 20.84
C ALA A 250 -9.25 -21.94 20.15
N ASN A 251 -9.49 -22.24 18.88
CA ASN A 251 -8.71 -23.19 18.09
C ASN A 251 -7.65 -22.49 17.22
N ILE A 252 -7.61 -21.16 17.18
CA ILE A 252 -6.60 -20.40 16.43
C ILE A 252 -5.36 -20.25 17.32
N THR A 253 -4.62 -21.33 17.50
CA THR A 253 -3.42 -21.37 18.36
C THR A 253 -2.14 -21.42 17.52
N LEU A 254 -1.02 -20.96 18.09
CA LEU A 254 0.30 -21.09 17.45
C LEU A 254 0.81 -22.53 17.58
N ASP A 255 1.57 -22.99 16.59
CA ASP A 255 2.31 -24.24 16.70
C ASP A 255 3.53 -24.03 17.61
N ALA A 256 3.43 -24.53 18.84
CA ALA A 256 4.49 -24.44 19.84
C ALA A 256 5.72 -25.27 19.49
N GLN A 257 5.59 -26.30 18.64
CA GLN A 257 6.68 -27.19 18.24
C GLN A 257 7.37 -26.74 16.94
N ALA A 258 6.71 -25.90 16.14
CA ALA A 258 7.31 -25.34 14.95
C ALA A 258 8.56 -24.50 15.27
N SER A 259 9.63 -24.70 14.51
CA SER A 259 10.80 -23.82 14.55
C SER A 259 10.55 -22.55 13.73
N THR A 260 11.09 -21.42 14.19
CA THR A 260 11.04 -20.15 13.47
C THR A 260 12.38 -19.92 12.76
N ASN A 261 12.34 -19.60 11.47
CA ASN A 261 13.52 -19.33 10.64
C ASN A 261 14.08 -17.90 10.81
N PHE A 262 13.32 -16.99 11.42
CA PHE A 262 13.75 -15.64 11.77
C PHE A 262 12.92 -15.10 12.94
N SER A 263 13.36 -13.98 13.52
CA SER A 263 12.59 -13.15 14.44
C SER A 263 12.30 -11.80 13.80
N LEU A 264 11.18 -11.18 14.19
CA LEU A 264 10.83 -9.84 13.74
C LEU A 264 11.74 -8.82 14.43
N ALA A 265 12.52 -8.07 13.66
CA ALA A 265 13.46 -7.09 14.20
C ALA A 265 12.70 -5.94 14.88
N SER A 266 13.06 -5.63 16.13
CA SER A 266 12.50 -4.51 16.90
C SER A 266 10.96 -4.47 16.94
N TRP A 267 10.32 -5.64 16.86
CA TRP A 267 8.89 -5.81 16.89
C TRP A 267 8.39 -5.87 18.34
N THR A 268 7.23 -5.25 18.58
CA THR A 268 6.63 -5.15 19.91
C THR A 268 5.22 -5.72 19.99
N GLY A 269 4.66 -6.16 18.86
CA GLY A 269 3.26 -6.58 18.77
C GLY A 269 2.24 -5.44 18.71
N ASN A 270 2.66 -4.17 18.79
CA ASN A 270 1.73 -3.03 18.76
C ASN A 270 2.33 -1.80 18.05
N PRO A 271 2.68 -1.89 16.75
CA PRO A 271 3.13 -0.73 15.99
C PRO A 271 1.99 0.28 15.80
N LYS A 272 2.28 1.58 15.62
CA LYS A 272 1.24 2.56 15.26
C LYS A 272 0.68 2.31 13.85
N SER A 273 1.51 1.80 12.94
CA SER A 273 1.11 1.44 11.59
C SER A 273 1.83 0.19 11.08
N MET A 274 1.16 -0.51 10.18
CA MET A 274 1.67 -1.65 9.42
C MET A 274 0.94 -1.63 8.09
N ASP A 275 1.63 -1.95 7.00
CA ASP A 275 0.98 -2.09 5.70
C ASP A 275 1.64 -3.16 4.85
N ILE A 276 0.99 -3.52 3.75
CA ILE A 276 1.43 -4.57 2.83
C ILE A 276 1.44 -4.05 1.39
N ALA A 277 2.51 -4.33 0.67
CA ALA A 277 2.59 -4.16 -0.78
C ALA A 277 2.59 -5.53 -1.47
N VAL A 278 2.05 -5.57 -2.69
CA VAL A 278 2.14 -6.73 -3.58
C VAL A 278 2.83 -6.25 -4.85
N ASP A 279 3.91 -6.92 -5.26
CA ASP A 279 4.63 -6.61 -6.48
C ASP A 279 4.07 -7.36 -7.71
N LYS A 280 4.62 -7.07 -8.90
CA LYS A 280 4.21 -7.72 -10.16
C LYS A 280 4.42 -9.23 -10.18
N SER A 281 5.30 -9.74 -9.31
CA SER A 281 5.60 -11.16 -9.14
C SER A 281 4.75 -11.79 -8.03
N SER A 282 3.73 -11.08 -7.53
CA SER A 282 2.87 -11.48 -6.42
C SER A 282 3.58 -11.66 -5.08
N THR A 283 4.81 -11.14 -4.93
CA THR A 283 5.52 -11.08 -3.65
C THR A 283 4.76 -10.16 -2.71
N ARG A 284 4.43 -10.66 -1.52
CA ARG A 284 3.84 -9.84 -0.46
C ARG A 284 4.93 -9.30 0.44
N SER A 285 4.99 -8.00 0.62
CA SER A 285 5.94 -7.34 1.51
C SER A 285 5.20 -6.59 2.59
N ILE A 286 5.32 -7.04 3.84
CA ILE A 286 4.80 -6.35 5.02
C ILE A 286 5.85 -5.35 5.49
N PHE A 287 5.42 -4.13 5.76
CA PHE A 287 6.26 -3.05 6.28
C PHE A 287 5.78 -2.63 7.67
N TYR A 288 6.73 -2.32 8.55
CA TYR A 288 6.48 -1.72 9.86
C TYR A 288 7.67 -0.88 10.31
N ILE A 289 7.44 0.12 11.17
CA ILE A 289 8.52 0.83 11.86
C ILE A 289 8.66 0.22 13.26
N GLY A 290 9.88 -0.19 13.63
CA GLY A 290 10.15 -0.87 14.88
C GLY A 290 10.37 0.07 16.07
N SER A 291 10.59 -0.51 17.25
CA SER A 291 11.00 0.24 18.45
C SER A 291 12.36 0.92 18.32
N ASP A 292 13.16 0.53 17.33
CA ASP A 292 14.44 1.12 16.93
C ASP A 292 14.29 2.31 15.96
N ARG A 293 13.06 2.72 15.65
CA ARG A 293 12.72 3.79 14.69
C ARG A 293 13.05 3.44 13.24
N ALA A 294 13.55 2.24 12.96
CA ALA A 294 13.89 1.81 11.62
C ALA A 294 12.68 1.21 10.91
N LEU A 295 12.62 1.39 9.58
CA LEU A 295 11.67 0.68 8.74
C LEU A 295 12.17 -0.74 8.50
N HIS A 296 11.26 -1.71 8.66
CA HIS A 296 11.52 -3.13 8.46
C HIS A 296 10.59 -3.69 7.39
N GLN A 297 11.05 -4.75 6.72
CA GLN A 297 10.30 -5.43 5.66
C GLN A 297 10.38 -6.95 5.83
N VAL A 298 9.22 -7.60 5.79
CA VAL A 298 9.09 -9.06 5.80
C VAL A 298 8.41 -9.48 4.50
N GLY A 299 9.05 -10.36 3.74
CA GLY A 299 8.60 -10.79 2.42
C GLY A 299 8.07 -12.22 2.43
N ASN A 300 6.96 -12.47 1.74
CA ASN A 300 6.52 -13.82 1.36
C ASN A 300 6.96 -14.10 -0.07
N ILE A 301 8.03 -14.89 -0.21
CA ILE A 301 8.61 -15.28 -1.49
C ILE A 301 8.52 -16.80 -1.58
N ASN A 302 7.94 -17.30 -2.67
CA ASN A 302 7.67 -18.73 -2.87
C ASN A 302 7.00 -19.35 -1.65
N TRP A 303 5.95 -18.68 -1.14
CA TRP A 303 5.16 -19.13 0.01
C TRP A 303 5.90 -19.16 1.36
N VAL A 304 7.16 -18.74 1.40
CA VAL A 304 7.97 -18.70 2.62
C VAL A 304 8.19 -17.26 3.06
N TRP A 305 7.80 -16.96 4.30
CA TRP A 305 8.11 -15.70 4.96
C TRP A 305 9.58 -15.62 5.34
N ARG A 306 10.18 -14.47 5.11
CA ARG A 306 11.58 -14.18 5.44
C ARG A 306 11.80 -12.69 5.65
N LEU A 307 12.84 -12.34 6.40
CA LEU A 307 13.34 -10.98 6.44
C LEU A 307 13.85 -10.59 5.05
N MET A 308 13.46 -9.40 4.59
CA MET A 308 14.04 -8.82 3.39
C MET A 308 15.34 -8.11 3.75
N ASN A 309 16.22 -7.91 2.77
CA ASN A 309 17.45 -7.15 3.03
C ASN A 309 17.11 -5.68 3.27
N THR A 310 17.04 -5.29 4.54
CA THR A 310 16.76 -3.93 5.00
C THR A 310 18.02 -3.19 5.47
N ASN A 311 19.22 -3.76 5.26
CA ASN A 311 20.50 -3.10 5.57
C ASN A 311 20.84 -2.03 4.51
N LEU A 312 19.92 -1.09 4.35
CA LEU A 312 20.05 0.06 3.47
C LEU A 312 20.62 1.23 4.28
N SER A 313 21.35 2.12 3.60
CA SER A 313 21.87 3.32 4.24
C SER A 313 20.73 4.21 4.75
N THR A 314 21.02 5.01 5.78
CA THR A 314 20.07 6.01 6.30
C THR A 314 19.72 7.11 5.29
N SER A 315 20.48 7.23 4.20
CA SER A 315 20.11 8.09 3.06
C SER A 315 18.98 7.51 2.22
N VAL A 316 18.73 6.20 2.27
CA VAL A 316 17.66 5.51 1.56
C VAL A 316 16.49 5.25 2.50
N TRP A 317 16.75 4.64 3.66
CA TRP A 317 15.77 4.41 4.73
C TRP A 317 16.20 5.14 6.01
N PRO A 318 15.94 6.45 6.13
CA PRO A 318 16.25 7.19 7.34
C PRO A 318 15.43 6.69 8.54
N LEU A 319 15.93 6.91 9.74
CA LEU A 319 15.19 6.63 10.97
C LEU A 319 14.01 7.60 11.09
N ALA A 320 12.84 7.07 11.46
CA ALA A 320 11.67 7.88 11.80
C ALA A 320 11.93 8.71 13.06
N ASP A 321 11.14 9.76 13.32
CA ASP A 321 11.33 10.58 14.53
C ASP A 321 11.06 9.83 15.83
N GLU A 322 10.10 8.90 15.81
CA GLU A 322 9.60 8.21 17.00
C GLU A 322 9.68 6.67 16.85
N PRO A 323 9.83 5.92 17.94
CA PRO A 323 9.74 4.46 17.90
C PRO A 323 8.32 4.04 17.52
N ASN A 324 8.19 2.93 16.78
CA ASN A 324 6.91 2.43 16.29
C ASN A 324 6.10 3.49 15.52
N ALA A 325 6.77 4.40 14.80
CA ALA A 325 6.12 5.53 14.16
C ALA A 325 5.01 5.10 13.19
N GLU A 326 4.05 5.99 12.98
CA GLU A 326 3.11 5.83 11.89
C GLU A 326 3.80 6.08 10.53
N PHE A 327 3.31 5.42 9.50
CA PHE A 327 3.63 5.68 8.10
C PHE A 327 2.40 5.42 7.24
N ALA A 328 2.41 5.98 6.04
CA ALA A 328 1.47 5.65 4.97
C ALA A 328 2.19 4.95 3.81
N LEU A 329 1.57 3.94 3.20
CA LEU A 329 2.10 3.23 2.05
C LEU A 329 1.17 3.37 0.85
N ALA A 330 1.77 3.60 -0.31
CA ALA A 330 1.12 3.52 -1.60
C ALA A 330 1.91 2.57 -2.49
N SER A 331 1.23 1.61 -3.12
CA SER A 331 1.88 0.66 -4.02
C SER A 331 1.05 0.41 -5.26
N ASP A 332 1.73 0.12 -6.36
CA ASP A 332 1.14 -0.33 -7.61
C ASP A 332 1.72 -1.68 -7.98
N GLN A 333 0.84 -2.68 -8.11
CA GLN A 333 1.25 -4.04 -8.37
C GLN A 333 1.88 -4.17 -9.76
N ALA A 334 1.29 -3.54 -10.78
CA ALA A 334 1.71 -3.73 -12.17
C ALA A 334 3.15 -3.25 -12.42
N SER A 335 3.55 -2.15 -11.78
CA SER A 335 4.89 -1.58 -11.89
C SER A 335 5.85 -1.99 -10.77
N SER A 336 5.36 -2.71 -9.75
CA SER A 336 6.04 -2.94 -8.48
C SER A 336 6.41 -1.68 -7.70
N ALA A 337 5.89 -0.51 -8.08
CA ALA A 337 6.25 0.74 -7.42
C ALA A 337 5.73 0.76 -5.98
N VAL A 338 6.57 1.20 -5.05
CA VAL A 338 6.20 1.42 -3.65
C VAL A 338 6.64 2.82 -3.24
N ARG A 339 5.78 3.52 -2.51
CA ARG A 339 6.05 4.81 -1.86
C ARG A 339 5.64 4.67 -0.39
N ILE A 340 6.53 5.04 0.51
CA ILE A 340 6.24 5.03 1.95
C ILE A 340 6.56 6.41 2.50
N TYR A 341 5.66 6.93 3.33
CA TYR A 341 5.74 8.28 3.88
C TYR A 341 5.74 8.21 5.41
N TYR A 342 6.75 8.81 6.04
CA TYR A 342 6.83 8.95 7.48
C TYR A 342 7.63 10.20 7.87
N THR A 343 7.56 10.60 9.13
CA THR A 343 8.19 11.84 9.61
C THR A 343 9.66 11.58 9.96
N VAL A 344 10.54 12.39 9.39
CA VAL A 344 11.99 12.41 9.63
C VAL A 344 12.40 13.87 9.85
N ASN A 345 13.07 14.15 10.96
CA ASN A 345 13.44 15.50 11.38
C ASN A 345 12.25 16.49 11.27
N LYS A 346 11.09 16.07 11.79
CA LYS A 346 9.81 16.81 11.79
C LYS A 346 9.22 17.08 10.41
N THR A 347 9.78 16.49 9.36
CA THR A 347 9.35 16.68 7.98
C THR A 347 8.82 15.38 7.40
N LEU A 348 7.68 15.45 6.72
CA LEU A 348 7.13 14.29 6.02
C LEU A 348 8.07 13.92 4.87
N THR A 349 8.59 12.69 4.89
CA THR A 349 9.64 12.22 3.99
C THR A 349 9.13 11.03 3.19
N GLU A 350 9.37 11.05 1.88
CA GLU A 350 9.11 9.94 0.96
C GLU A 350 10.35 9.05 0.88
N ILE A 351 10.13 7.75 1.04
CA ILE A 351 11.02 6.72 0.49
C ILE A 351 10.31 6.04 -0.67
N LYS A 352 11.05 5.65 -1.71
CA LYS A 352 10.46 5.07 -2.91
C LYS A 352 11.26 3.94 -3.50
N PHE A 353 10.54 2.91 -3.92
CA PHE A 353 11.02 1.83 -4.77
C PHE A 353 10.38 2.02 -6.15
N ASP A 354 11.19 2.23 -7.17
CA ASP A 354 10.70 2.57 -8.51
C ASP A 354 10.72 1.38 -9.47
N THR A 355 10.22 1.60 -10.69
CA THR A 355 10.07 0.56 -11.71
C THR A 355 11.39 -0.05 -12.18
N ASP A 356 12.52 0.58 -11.86
CA ASP A 356 13.86 0.05 -12.12
C ASP A 356 14.33 -0.96 -11.06
N GLY A 357 13.49 -1.27 -10.07
CA GLY A 357 13.76 -2.29 -9.08
C GLY A 357 14.71 -1.84 -7.97
N LEU A 358 14.90 -0.53 -7.80
CA LEU A 358 15.82 0.04 -6.81
C LEU A 358 15.10 1.00 -5.87
N TRP A 359 15.47 0.92 -4.58
CA TRP A 359 15.16 1.95 -3.61
C TRP A 359 15.94 3.23 -3.92
N LYS A 360 15.28 4.38 -3.83
CA LYS A 360 15.87 5.70 -4.07
C LYS A 360 16.21 6.38 -2.75
N PRO A 361 17.16 7.35 -2.76
CA PRO A 361 17.39 8.21 -1.62
C PRO A 361 16.09 8.84 -1.13
N ALA A 362 15.92 8.88 0.19
CA ALA A 362 14.78 9.50 0.84
C ALA A 362 14.73 11.00 0.54
N MET A 363 13.52 11.53 0.41
CA MET A 363 13.29 12.92 0.03
C MET A 363 12.20 13.54 0.90
N ALA A 364 12.51 14.64 1.57
CA ALA A 364 11.51 15.46 2.24
C ALA A 364 10.49 15.96 1.21
N LEU A 365 9.20 15.89 1.53
CA LEU A 365 8.16 16.38 0.63
C LEU A 365 8.29 17.89 0.44
N PRO A 366 8.17 18.40 -0.80
CA PRO A 366 8.17 19.82 -1.07
C PRO A 366 6.97 20.50 -0.38
N VAL A 367 7.27 21.59 0.31
CA VAL A 367 6.29 22.50 0.91
C VAL A 367 6.21 23.78 0.08
N VAL A 368 5.00 24.28 -0.18
CA VAL A 368 4.82 25.60 -0.82
C VAL A 368 4.50 26.59 0.29
N SER A 369 5.45 27.46 0.62
CA SER A 369 5.26 28.59 1.53
C SER A 369 4.79 29.83 0.74
N PRO A 370 3.72 30.54 1.17
CA PRO A 370 3.29 31.80 0.53
C PRO A 370 4.34 32.92 0.55
N ASN A 371 5.34 32.83 1.45
CA ASN A 371 6.33 33.90 1.69
C ASN A 371 7.73 33.61 1.17
N ALA A 372 7.92 32.64 0.28
CA ALA A 372 9.17 32.54 -0.47
C ALA A 372 9.20 33.54 -1.64
N SER A 373 9.05 34.84 -1.35
CA SER A 373 9.72 35.86 -2.14
C SER A 373 11.19 35.76 -1.79
N THR A 374 11.93 34.93 -2.51
CA THR A 374 13.38 35.06 -2.56
C THR A 374 13.70 36.52 -2.92
N PRO A 375 14.45 37.27 -2.10
CA PRO A 375 15.04 38.51 -2.56
C PRO A 375 15.90 38.15 -3.76
N LEU A 376 15.65 38.76 -4.92
CA LEU A 376 16.63 38.70 -6.00
C LEU A 376 17.97 39.21 -5.44
N PRO A 377 19.10 38.57 -5.77
CA PRO A 377 20.41 39.13 -5.47
C PRO A 377 20.49 40.49 -6.17
N ASP A 378 20.60 41.57 -5.40
CA ASP A 378 20.95 42.88 -5.92
C ASP A 378 22.32 42.76 -6.61
N PRO A 379 22.44 43.02 -7.93
CA PRO A 379 23.71 42.93 -8.64
C PRO A 379 24.73 43.99 -8.19
N ASN A 380 24.34 44.94 -7.31
CA ASN A 380 25.18 46.07 -6.91
C ASN A 380 25.53 46.10 -5.40
N GLY A 381 25.43 44.97 -4.69
CA GLY A 381 25.85 44.85 -3.30
C GLY A 381 27.38 44.98 -3.10
N LYS A 382 27.88 46.22 -3.07
CA LYS A 382 29.24 46.58 -2.64
C LYS A 382 29.39 46.32 -1.13
N PRO A 383 30.53 45.82 -0.62
CA PRO A 383 30.67 45.47 0.80
C PRO A 383 30.54 46.71 1.71
N ALA A 384 29.80 46.54 2.80
CA ALA A 384 29.59 47.55 3.84
C ALA A 384 30.81 47.65 4.77
N ASP A 385 31.17 48.89 5.09
CA ASP A 385 32.08 49.25 6.19
C ASP A 385 31.31 50.22 7.12
N PRO A 386 31.47 50.16 8.47
CA PRO A 386 30.56 50.82 9.40
C PRO A 386 31.13 52.15 9.92
N ASN A 387 30.35 53.23 9.85
CA ASN A 387 30.36 54.26 10.90
C ASN A 387 29.13 55.19 10.83
N PRO A 388 28.61 55.68 11.98
CA PRO A 388 27.36 56.44 12.04
C PRO A 388 27.58 57.96 12.18
N GLY A 389 26.64 58.75 11.67
CA GLY A 389 26.52 60.17 12.01
C GLY A 389 25.57 60.93 11.06
N PRO A 390 24.82 61.94 11.54
CA PRO A 390 23.43 62.12 11.16
C PRO A 390 23.09 63.42 10.39
N ALA A 391 21.85 63.44 9.89
CA ALA A 391 20.90 64.58 9.86
C ALA A 391 20.59 65.27 8.52
N SER A 392 19.27 65.37 8.28
CA SER A 392 18.50 66.51 7.73
C SER A 392 18.31 66.69 6.21
N GLY A 393 17.07 66.43 5.75
CA GLY A 393 16.17 67.51 5.28
C GLY A 393 15.87 67.70 3.78
N ALA A 394 14.56 67.58 3.44
CA ALA A 394 13.80 68.25 2.34
C ALA A 394 14.18 67.92 0.86
N SER A 395 13.31 67.91 -0.17
CA SER A 395 11.88 68.18 -0.43
C SER A 395 11.53 67.81 -1.89
N ASP A 396 10.27 67.42 -2.14
CA ASP A 396 9.39 67.63 -3.31
C ASP A 396 9.80 67.37 -4.80
N GLN A 397 9.16 66.32 -5.37
CA GLN A 397 8.26 66.28 -6.57
C GLN A 397 8.76 66.72 -7.98
N PRO A 398 7.97 66.49 -9.07
CA PRO A 398 7.84 65.28 -9.92
C PRO A 398 8.37 65.44 -11.37
N SER A 399 8.61 64.32 -12.06
CA SER A 399 8.54 64.26 -13.53
C SER A 399 8.47 62.81 -14.02
N GLY A 400 7.49 62.53 -14.87
CA GLY A 400 7.19 61.19 -15.38
C GLY A 400 7.99 60.78 -16.61
N GLY A 401 7.60 59.61 -17.14
CA GLY A 401 8.03 59.08 -18.43
C GLY A 401 8.92 57.85 -18.30
N GLY A 402 8.52 56.72 -18.88
CA GLY A 402 9.42 55.58 -19.06
C GLY A 402 8.79 54.21 -19.15
N SER A 403 7.95 53.99 -20.17
CA SER A 403 7.71 52.67 -20.75
C SER A 403 9.04 51.95 -21.04
N GLY A 404 9.24 50.75 -20.49
CA GLY A 404 10.50 50.02 -20.67
C GLY A 404 10.39 48.53 -20.34
N LEU A 405 9.49 47.81 -21.01
CA LEU A 405 9.57 46.35 -21.10
C LEU A 405 10.46 45.99 -22.29
N SER A 406 11.53 45.27 -21.99
CA SER A 406 12.55 44.78 -22.93
C SER A 406 11.94 44.06 -24.13
N LEU A 407 12.29 44.54 -25.33
CA LEU A 407 11.98 43.94 -26.63
C LEU A 407 12.66 42.56 -26.86
N GLY A 408 13.46 42.06 -25.92
CA GLY A 408 14.20 40.79 -26.05
C GLY A 408 13.41 39.51 -25.73
N ALA A 409 12.20 39.60 -25.15
CA ALA A 409 11.43 38.42 -24.71
C ALA A 409 10.25 38.04 -25.63
N LYS A 410 9.97 38.81 -26.69
CA LYS A 410 8.80 38.58 -27.57
C LYS A 410 9.13 37.92 -28.92
N ALA A 411 10.40 37.63 -29.24
CA ALA A 411 10.79 37.06 -30.52
C ALA A 411 11.03 35.53 -30.53
N GLY A 412 10.88 34.83 -29.39
CA GLY A 412 11.24 33.41 -29.25
C GLY A 412 10.10 32.38 -29.19
N ILE A 413 8.82 32.78 -29.25
CA ILE A 413 7.66 31.86 -29.12
C ILE A 413 6.88 31.72 -30.45
N GLY A 414 7.38 32.33 -31.53
CA GLY A 414 6.67 32.40 -32.81
C GLY A 414 6.82 31.19 -33.76
N ALA A 415 7.86 30.36 -33.61
CA ALA A 415 8.17 29.31 -34.59
C ALA A 415 8.12 27.86 -34.04
N GLY A 416 8.10 27.66 -32.72
CA GLY A 416 8.13 26.32 -32.11
C GLY A 416 6.76 25.63 -31.96
N VAL A 417 5.66 26.39 -32.02
CA VAL A 417 4.32 25.85 -31.72
C VAL A 417 3.78 24.98 -32.85
N ALA A 418 4.13 25.25 -34.11
CA ALA A 418 3.65 24.47 -35.24
C ALA A 418 4.22 23.05 -35.29
N VAL A 419 5.50 22.87 -34.92
CA VAL A 419 6.15 21.54 -34.92
C VAL A 419 5.77 20.75 -33.67
N GLY A 420 5.62 21.42 -32.52
CA GLY A 420 5.18 20.78 -31.27
C GLY A 420 3.75 20.21 -31.36
N VAL A 421 2.82 20.92 -32.00
CA VAL A 421 1.43 20.45 -32.14
C VAL A 421 1.34 19.24 -33.08
N LEU A 422 2.14 19.17 -34.15
CA LEU A 422 2.17 18.01 -35.05
C LEU A 422 2.79 16.77 -34.38
N ALA A 423 3.83 16.95 -33.57
CA ALA A 423 4.42 15.86 -32.79
C ALA A 423 3.44 15.32 -31.74
N ILE A 424 2.73 16.19 -31.01
CA ILE A 424 1.73 15.80 -30.02
C ILE A 424 0.53 15.11 -30.69
N MET A 425 0.04 15.62 -31.83
CA MET A 425 -1.04 14.98 -32.59
C MET A 425 -0.61 13.60 -33.11
N GLY A 426 0.64 13.44 -33.55
CA GLY A 426 1.19 12.13 -33.95
C GLY A 426 1.23 11.13 -32.78
N VAL A 427 1.69 11.56 -31.60
CA VAL A 427 1.71 10.71 -30.40
C VAL A 427 0.30 10.34 -29.96
N VAL A 428 -0.64 11.30 -29.98
CA VAL A 428 -2.05 11.03 -29.63
C VAL A 428 -2.67 10.03 -30.61
N LEU A 429 -2.42 10.17 -31.92
CA LEU A 429 -2.95 9.23 -32.92
C LEU A 429 -2.37 7.81 -32.72
N VAL A 430 -1.08 7.68 -32.43
CA VAL A 430 -0.44 6.39 -32.14
C VAL A 430 -1.02 5.77 -30.86
N VAL A 431 -1.22 6.54 -29.81
CA VAL A 431 -1.84 6.07 -28.56
C VAL A 431 -3.29 5.62 -28.79
N LEU A 432 -4.07 6.34 -29.59
CA LEU A 432 -5.45 5.94 -29.93
C LEU A 432 -5.48 4.65 -30.77
N ILE A 433 -4.56 4.47 -31.72
CA ILE A 433 -4.42 3.22 -32.50
C ILE A 433 -4.00 2.06 -31.60
N MET A 434 -3.07 2.27 -30.66
CA MET A 434 -2.68 1.24 -29.69
C MET A 434 -3.83 0.88 -28.74
N ARG A 435 -4.64 1.85 -28.30
CA ARG A 435 -5.85 1.59 -27.49
C ARG A 435 -6.93 0.85 -28.29
N HIS A 436 -7.12 1.16 -29.57
CA HIS A 436 -8.03 0.40 -30.44
C HIS A 436 -7.55 -1.03 -30.69
N LYS A 437 -6.23 -1.25 -30.87
CA LYS A 437 -5.67 -2.60 -30.99
C LYS A 437 -5.80 -3.41 -29.70
N LYS A 438 -5.59 -2.79 -28.53
CA LYS A 438 -5.79 -3.45 -27.23
C LYS A 438 -7.25 -3.82 -26.97
N LYS A 439 -8.22 -3.02 -27.41
CA LYS A 439 -9.65 -3.37 -27.34
C LYS A 439 -9.98 -4.60 -28.20
N LYS A 440 -9.47 -4.66 -29.44
CA LYS A 440 -9.67 -5.84 -30.30
C LYS A 440 -8.99 -7.09 -29.78
N GLN A 441 -7.84 -6.96 -29.10
CA GLN A 441 -7.18 -8.09 -28.45
C GLN A 441 -7.97 -8.58 -27.23
N ALA A 442 -8.51 -7.67 -26.41
CA ALA A 442 -9.34 -8.04 -25.26
C ALA A 442 -10.68 -8.67 -25.69
N GLU A 443 -11.28 -8.22 -26.80
CA GLU A 443 -12.49 -8.84 -27.37
C GLU A 443 -12.19 -10.25 -27.92
N ALA A 444 -11.09 -10.44 -28.66
CA ALA A 444 -10.67 -11.76 -29.15
C ALA A 444 -10.28 -12.72 -28.00
N GLU A 445 -9.68 -12.21 -26.93
CA GLU A 445 -9.34 -13.00 -25.74
C GLU A 445 -10.59 -13.36 -24.92
N ALA A 446 -11.58 -12.48 -24.86
CA ALA A 446 -12.88 -12.77 -24.25
C ALA A 446 -13.68 -13.82 -25.06
N GLU A 447 -13.64 -13.76 -26.39
CA GLU A 447 -14.23 -14.79 -27.25
C GLU A 447 -13.52 -16.14 -27.10
N ALA A 448 -12.18 -16.15 -27.00
CA ALA A 448 -11.41 -17.37 -26.76
C ALA A 448 -11.69 -17.97 -25.36
N MET A 449 -11.85 -17.14 -24.33
CA MET A 449 -12.24 -17.60 -22.99
C MET A 449 -13.68 -18.15 -22.97
N ALA A 450 -14.62 -17.54 -23.70
CA ALA A 450 -15.97 -18.06 -23.82
C ALA A 450 -16.02 -19.42 -24.51
N GLN A 451 -15.23 -19.62 -25.57
CA GLN A 451 -15.10 -20.92 -26.25
C GLN A 451 -14.48 -22.00 -25.34
N ALA A 452 -13.43 -21.65 -24.57
CA ALA A 452 -12.81 -22.57 -23.62
C ALA A 452 -13.76 -22.95 -22.47
N GLU A 453 -14.63 -22.03 -22.03
CA GLU A 453 -15.64 -22.31 -21.00
C GLU A 453 -16.75 -23.24 -21.52
N ASP A 454 -17.19 -23.05 -22.78
CA ASP A 454 -18.16 -23.93 -23.42
C ASP A 454 -17.59 -25.34 -23.66
N GLU A 455 -16.32 -25.47 -24.08
CA GLU A 455 -15.63 -26.76 -24.17
C GLU A 455 -15.56 -27.46 -22.82
N LYS A 456 -15.25 -26.72 -21.74
CA LYS A 456 -15.21 -27.27 -20.38
C LYS A 456 -16.60 -27.76 -19.93
N ARG A 457 -17.68 -27.01 -20.22
CA ARG A 457 -19.05 -27.45 -19.92
C ARG A 457 -19.44 -28.70 -20.69
N GLN A 458 -19.02 -28.82 -21.95
CA GLN A 458 -19.24 -30.04 -22.74
C GLN A 458 -18.49 -31.24 -22.16
N GLN A 459 -17.25 -31.03 -21.68
CA GLN A 459 -16.44 -32.07 -21.07
C GLN A 459 -17.01 -32.53 -19.72
N GLU A 460 -17.49 -31.60 -18.88
CA GLU A 460 -18.18 -31.91 -17.63
C GLU A 460 -19.51 -32.63 -17.87
N ALA A 461 -20.29 -32.23 -18.88
CA ALA A 461 -21.52 -32.91 -19.28
C ALA A 461 -21.24 -34.34 -19.80
N ALA A 462 -20.18 -34.53 -20.58
CA ALA A 462 -19.76 -35.85 -21.05
C ALA A 462 -19.30 -36.77 -19.90
N LEU A 463 -18.59 -36.22 -18.92
CA LEU A 463 -18.17 -36.97 -17.73
C LEU A 463 -19.37 -37.37 -16.85
N ALA A 464 -20.33 -36.46 -16.67
CA ALA A 464 -21.56 -36.74 -15.94
C ALA A 464 -22.39 -37.85 -16.63
N ALA A 465 -22.46 -37.85 -17.97
CA ALA A 465 -23.12 -38.91 -18.73
C ALA A 465 -22.41 -40.28 -18.58
N GLN A 466 -21.08 -40.31 -18.52
CA GLN A 466 -20.33 -41.54 -18.23
C GLN A 466 -20.60 -42.07 -16.81
N GLN A 467 -20.69 -41.19 -15.81
CA GLN A 467 -20.99 -41.61 -14.44
C GLN A 467 -22.39 -42.22 -14.30
N GLN A 468 -23.38 -41.69 -15.02
CA GLN A 468 -24.71 -42.28 -15.05
C GLN A 468 -24.72 -43.69 -15.67
N GLN A 469 -23.93 -43.95 -16.71
CA GLN A 469 -23.81 -45.30 -17.27
C GLN A 469 -23.14 -46.29 -16.29
N GLN A 470 -22.13 -45.86 -15.52
CA GLN A 470 -21.51 -46.72 -14.51
C GLN A 470 -22.46 -47.06 -13.36
N GLN A 471 -23.30 -46.11 -12.91
CA GLN A 471 -24.32 -46.40 -11.91
C GLN A 471 -25.39 -47.36 -12.44
N TYR A 472 -25.76 -47.27 -13.72
CA TYR A 472 -26.68 -48.21 -14.33
C TYR A 472 -26.11 -49.64 -14.39
N TYR A 473 -24.80 -49.79 -14.61
CA TYR A 473 -24.14 -51.10 -14.67
C TYR A 473 -23.99 -51.76 -13.28
N TYR A 474 -23.85 -50.98 -12.20
CA TYR A 474 -23.77 -51.51 -10.83
C TYR A 474 -25.14 -51.90 -10.24
N SER A 475 -26.27 -51.41 -10.78
CA SER A 475 -27.60 -51.70 -10.25
C SER A 475 -28.18 -53.06 -10.69
N TYR A 476 -27.60 -53.75 -11.68
CA TYR A 476 -28.13 -55.03 -12.22
C TYR A 476 -27.20 -56.24 -12.02
N GLY A 477 -26.06 -56.07 -11.34
CA GLY A 477 -25.05 -57.11 -11.16
C GLY A 477 -24.93 -57.63 -9.73
N ASN A 478 -26.02 -57.94 -9.03
CA ASN A 478 -25.91 -58.70 -7.78
C ASN A 478 -27.16 -59.56 -7.50
N ALA A 479 -27.27 -60.67 -8.24
CA ALA A 479 -28.19 -61.75 -7.92
C ALA A 479 -27.38 -63.05 -7.75
N GLY A 480 -27.36 -63.57 -6.52
CA GLY A 480 -27.09 -64.98 -6.26
C GLY A 480 -25.77 -65.29 -5.56
N SER A 481 -25.79 -65.36 -4.23
CA SER A 481 -25.06 -66.38 -3.47
C SER A 481 -25.74 -66.62 -2.11
N PRO A 482 -25.93 -67.87 -1.66
CA PRO A 482 -26.70 -68.21 -0.47
C PRO A 482 -25.92 -68.03 0.84
N PRO A 483 -26.61 -67.96 2.01
CA PRO A 483 -25.99 -67.65 3.30
C PRO A 483 -25.20 -68.85 3.85
N PRO A 484 -24.04 -68.64 4.51
CA PRO A 484 -23.33 -69.71 5.20
C PRO A 484 -23.96 -70.00 6.57
N GLN A 485 -24.07 -71.30 6.86
CA GLN A 485 -24.55 -71.84 8.12
C GLN A 485 -23.50 -71.75 9.23
N THR A 486 -24.01 -71.64 10.45
CA THR A 486 -23.32 -71.65 11.74
C THR A 486 -22.92 -73.07 12.18
N THR A 487 -21.64 -73.28 12.50
CA THR A 487 -21.18 -74.37 13.40
C THR A 487 -19.95 -73.94 14.21
N THR A 488 -20.03 -74.10 15.53
CA THR A 488 -18.94 -74.16 16.53
C THR A 488 -18.72 -75.63 16.93
N PRO A 489 -17.89 -76.00 17.95
CA PRO A 489 -16.45 -75.77 18.22
C PRO A 489 -15.68 -77.13 18.43
N PHE A 490 -14.48 -77.11 19.07
CA PHE A 490 -13.49 -78.19 19.37
C PHE A 490 -12.41 -78.39 18.29
N SER A 491 -11.12 -78.64 18.57
CA SER A 491 -10.30 -78.85 19.79
C SER A 491 -8.82 -78.86 19.38
N ASP A 492 -7.95 -78.50 20.33
CA ASP A 492 -6.60 -79.03 20.61
C ASP A 492 -5.52 -79.17 19.51
N GLY A 493 -4.33 -78.69 19.89
CA GLY A 493 -3.21 -79.65 20.00
C GLY A 493 -1.98 -79.37 19.16
N THR A 494 -1.02 -78.67 19.79
CA THR A 494 0.41 -79.06 19.91
C THR A 494 1.32 -79.19 18.68
N ALA A 495 2.51 -78.57 18.84
CA ALA A 495 3.84 -79.01 18.40
C ALA A 495 4.15 -79.00 16.88
N SER A 496 5.39 -78.89 16.40
CA SER A 496 6.60 -78.16 16.76
C SER A 496 7.60 -78.40 15.59
N VAL A 497 8.68 -77.61 15.57
CA VAL A 497 10.02 -77.91 15.03
C VAL A 497 10.38 -77.69 13.53
N TRP A 498 11.59 -77.12 13.36
CA TRP A 498 12.53 -77.08 12.22
C TRP A 498 12.22 -76.10 11.07
N ALA A 499 13.12 -75.28 10.53
CA ALA A 499 14.54 -74.96 10.71
C ALA A 499 14.72 -73.55 10.07
N GLY A 500 15.47 -72.60 10.61
CA GLY A 500 16.93 -72.58 10.56
C GLY A 500 17.44 -71.95 9.25
N TYR A 501 17.75 -70.65 9.26
CA TYR A 501 19.04 -70.13 8.79
C TYR A 501 19.31 -68.75 9.40
N ASP A 502 20.47 -68.67 10.01
CA ASP A 502 21.01 -67.61 10.84
C ASP A 502 22.27 -67.07 10.14
N LYS A 503 22.48 -65.74 10.16
CA LYS A 503 23.80 -65.06 10.19
C LYS A 503 23.64 -63.53 10.29
N LYS A 504 23.71 -63.03 11.53
CA LYS A 504 24.76 -62.12 12.10
C LYS A 504 25.52 -61.21 11.10
N SER A 505 25.89 -59.95 11.38
CA SER A 505 25.92 -59.14 12.61
C SER A 505 26.56 -57.76 12.30
N LEU A 506 26.33 -56.79 13.21
CA LEU A 506 27.11 -55.57 13.53
C LEU A 506 26.91 -54.29 12.72
N GLY A 507 26.19 -53.35 13.35
CA GLY A 507 26.84 -52.14 13.89
C GLY A 507 26.68 -50.87 13.06
N GLY A 508 26.20 -49.80 13.71
CA GLY A 508 26.39 -48.44 13.21
C GLY A 508 25.21 -47.52 13.49
N ALA A 509 25.27 -46.81 14.61
CA ALA A 509 24.36 -45.74 14.96
C ALA A 509 24.36 -44.64 13.90
N GLY A 510 23.16 -44.23 13.49
CA GLY A 510 22.92 -43.02 12.72
C GLY A 510 21.45 -42.65 12.91
N SER A 511 21.20 -41.69 13.80
CA SER A 511 19.89 -41.06 13.91
C SER A 511 19.49 -40.53 12.53
N PRO A 512 18.25 -40.75 12.06
CA PRO A 512 17.80 -40.14 10.82
C PRO A 512 17.91 -38.61 10.97
N PRO A 513 18.37 -37.88 9.94
CA PRO A 513 18.33 -36.42 9.97
C PRO A 513 16.88 -35.97 10.22
N PRO A 514 16.67 -34.86 10.95
CA PRO A 514 15.33 -34.32 11.16
C PRO A 514 14.69 -34.09 9.79
N PRO A 515 13.37 -34.38 9.64
CA PRO A 515 12.67 -34.04 8.41
C PRO A 515 12.86 -32.54 8.12
N PRO A 516 12.99 -32.15 6.84
CA PRO A 516 13.04 -30.73 6.48
C PRO A 516 11.82 -30.00 7.07
N PRO A 517 11.93 -28.69 7.39
CA PRO A 517 10.81 -27.91 7.89
C PRO A 517 9.60 -28.13 6.98
N GLN A 518 8.44 -28.42 7.54
CA GLN A 518 7.20 -28.57 6.77
C GLN A 518 6.94 -27.28 6.00
N GLU A 519 7.29 -27.32 4.71
CA GLU A 519 6.94 -26.30 3.73
C GLU A 519 5.42 -26.32 3.55
N LEU A 520 4.87 -25.12 3.48
CA LEU A 520 3.46 -24.84 3.37
C LEU A 520 2.92 -25.45 2.06
N HIS A 521 2.23 -26.59 2.13
CA HIS A 521 1.28 -26.96 1.09
C HIS A 521 0.05 -26.04 1.19
N ALA A 522 0.19 -24.81 0.68
CA ALA A 522 -0.91 -24.30 -0.12
C ALA A 522 -0.95 -25.21 -1.34
N VAL A 523 -2.06 -25.91 -1.56
CA VAL A 523 -2.27 -26.59 -2.85
C VAL A 523 -2.00 -25.55 -3.91
N ALA A 524 -0.95 -25.76 -4.71
CA ALA A 524 -0.74 -24.98 -5.91
C ALA A 524 -2.06 -25.06 -6.67
N SER A 525 -2.79 -23.93 -6.77
CA SER A 525 -3.80 -23.82 -7.79
C SER A 525 -3.08 -24.16 -9.08
N THR A 526 -3.53 -25.17 -9.79
CA THR A 526 -2.86 -25.81 -10.94
C THR A 526 -2.67 -24.89 -12.15
N HIS A 527 -2.72 -23.56 -11.98
CA HIS A 527 -2.45 -22.50 -12.95
C HIS A 527 -1.59 -21.38 -12.32
N GLU A 528 -0.38 -21.71 -11.87
CA GLU A 528 0.66 -20.69 -11.72
C GLU A 528 1.98 -21.34 -12.12
N LEU A 529 2.35 -21.13 -13.40
CA LEU A 529 3.56 -21.68 -14.00
C LEU A 529 4.79 -21.20 -13.22
N ALA A 530 5.56 -22.16 -12.72
CA ALA A 530 6.94 -21.93 -12.33
C ALA A 530 7.75 -21.56 -13.56
N ASP A 531 8.45 -20.43 -13.55
CA ASP A 531 9.56 -20.19 -14.47
C ASP A 531 10.75 -19.58 -13.68
N PRO A 532 11.99 -20.07 -13.85
CA PRO A 532 13.11 -19.72 -13.01
C PRO A 532 13.94 -18.60 -13.66
N ARG A 533 14.45 -17.68 -12.83
CA ARG A 533 15.84 -17.18 -12.84
C ARG A 533 15.91 -15.90 -11.99
N TYR A 534 16.51 -16.03 -10.81
CA TYR A 534 17.30 -14.94 -10.25
C TYR A 534 18.70 -15.50 -9.96
N THR A 535 19.64 -15.13 -10.83
CA THR A 535 21.06 -15.15 -10.54
C THR A 535 21.35 -14.02 -9.57
N THR A 536 21.85 -14.36 -8.39
CA THR A 536 22.51 -13.43 -7.47
C THR A 536 23.73 -12.84 -8.18
N HIS A 537 23.69 -11.57 -8.56
CA HIS A 537 24.90 -10.85 -8.92
C HIS A 537 25.60 -10.41 -7.63
N GLU A 538 26.64 -11.16 -7.24
CA GLU A 538 27.68 -10.64 -6.36
C GLU A 538 28.43 -9.52 -7.10
N LEU A 539 28.57 -8.36 -6.46
CA LEU A 539 29.42 -7.27 -6.93
C LEU A 539 30.86 -7.51 -6.43
N PRO A 540 31.90 -7.33 -7.27
CA PRO A 540 33.28 -7.48 -6.84
C PRO A 540 33.78 -6.27 -6.05
N GLU A 541 34.67 -6.53 -5.11
CA GLU A 541 35.39 -5.58 -4.27
C GLU A 541 36.02 -4.42 -5.05
N GLN A 542 35.78 -3.18 -4.62
CA GLN A 542 36.57 -2.03 -5.05
C GLN A 542 37.61 -1.65 -3.99
N ARG A 543 38.88 -1.72 -4.39
CA ARG A 543 40.01 -1.06 -3.71
C ARG A 543 40.08 0.42 -4.09
N PRO A 544 40.69 1.27 -3.24
CA PRO A 544 40.69 2.73 -3.41
C PRO A 544 41.82 3.21 -4.33
N THR A 545 41.55 4.22 -5.14
CA THR A 545 42.55 5.09 -5.79
C THR A 545 42.12 6.54 -5.56
N LEU A 546 42.80 7.27 -4.68
CA LEU A 546 43.97 8.13 -4.94
C LEU A 546 43.62 9.40 -5.73
N GLU A 547 43.75 10.49 -4.97
CA GLU A 547 43.68 11.91 -5.28
C GLU A 547 44.74 12.35 -6.32
N MET A 548 44.39 13.28 -7.20
CA MET A 548 45.36 14.21 -7.81
C MET A 548 44.68 15.45 -8.42
N ASP A 549 45.18 16.61 -8.00
CA ASP A 549 44.93 17.96 -8.53
C ASP A 549 45.46 18.18 -9.96
N GLY A 550 44.94 19.23 -10.62
CA GLY A 550 45.77 20.04 -11.54
C GLY A 550 45.14 20.55 -12.85
N HIS A 551 44.78 21.84 -12.85
CA HIS A 551 44.97 22.87 -13.90
C HIS A 551 44.65 22.63 -15.40
N GLY A 552 43.92 23.59 -16.00
CA GLY A 552 44.48 24.39 -17.11
C GLY A 552 43.74 24.46 -18.46
N ALA A 553 43.16 25.65 -18.72
CA ALA A 553 43.25 26.47 -19.94
C ALA A 553 42.57 26.06 -21.29
N ALA A 554 41.60 26.92 -21.66
CA ALA A 554 41.56 27.83 -22.83
C ALA A 554 41.34 27.36 -24.29
N ALA A 555 40.61 28.25 -25.00
CA ALA A 555 40.54 28.52 -26.45
C ALA A 555 39.69 27.54 -27.30
N ALA A 556 38.94 27.91 -28.35
CA ALA A 556 38.60 29.16 -29.06
C ALA A 556 37.38 28.84 -29.99
N GLY A 557 36.63 29.87 -30.43
CA GLY A 557 35.72 29.80 -31.60
C GLY A 557 36.51 29.84 -32.93
N PRO A 558 35.93 30.22 -34.11
CA PRO A 558 34.62 30.84 -34.34
C PRO A 558 33.92 30.51 -35.71
N GLU A 559 32.84 31.25 -35.98
CA GLU A 559 32.42 31.86 -37.27
C GLU A 559 31.67 31.11 -38.40
N SER A 560 30.61 31.82 -38.89
CA SER A 560 30.15 32.09 -40.28
C SER A 560 28.64 31.81 -40.47
N GLN A 561 27.76 32.82 -40.58
CA GLN A 561 27.40 33.71 -41.71
C GLN A 561 26.70 33.04 -42.93
N ALA A 562 25.42 33.39 -43.16
CA ALA A 562 24.77 33.66 -44.46
C ALA A 562 23.26 33.95 -44.21
N LEU A 563 22.72 35.18 -44.34
CA LEU A 563 22.28 35.91 -45.55
C LEU A 563 21.35 35.13 -46.48
N MET A 564 20.06 35.49 -46.56
CA MET A 564 19.34 35.86 -47.79
C MET A 564 17.87 36.30 -47.53
N HIS A 565 17.49 37.37 -48.24
CA HIS A 565 16.17 37.97 -48.38
C HIS A 565 15.15 37.06 -49.10
N HIS A 566 13.85 37.22 -48.82
CA HIS A 566 12.82 37.57 -49.81
C HIS A 566 11.44 37.82 -49.16
N GLY A 567 10.76 38.87 -49.61
CA GLY A 567 9.42 39.31 -49.19
C GLY A 567 8.25 38.59 -49.89
N PRO A 568 7.00 39.02 -49.62
CA PRO A 568 5.81 38.15 -49.55
C PRO A 568 4.89 38.24 -50.78
N PRO A 569 3.76 37.50 -50.77
CA PRO A 569 2.51 38.24 -50.90
C PRO A 569 1.32 37.77 -50.02
N LYS A 570 0.39 38.72 -49.88
CA LYS A 570 -0.91 38.72 -49.20
C LYS A 570 -1.98 37.87 -49.91
N SER A 571 -2.93 37.32 -49.14
CA SER A 571 -4.38 37.23 -49.48
C SER A 571 -5.14 36.71 -48.24
N THR A 572 -5.80 37.55 -47.43
CA THR A 572 -7.26 37.81 -47.43
C THR A 572 -8.15 36.66 -47.91
N TYR A 573 -8.96 36.07 -47.02
CA TYR A 573 -10.40 35.73 -47.18
C TYR A 573 -10.96 35.13 -45.85
N LEU A 574 -11.86 35.88 -45.21
CA LEU A 574 -13.01 35.40 -44.40
C LEU A 574 -14.25 35.48 -45.33
N PRO A 575 -15.46 34.93 -45.05
CA PRO A 575 -16.06 34.63 -43.73
C PRO A 575 -17.00 33.37 -43.68
N GLY A 576 -17.67 33.18 -42.52
CA GLY A 576 -18.92 32.39 -42.38
C GLY A 576 -18.83 31.32 -41.27
N ALA A 577 -19.22 31.58 -40.02
CA ALA A 577 -20.59 31.64 -39.48
C ALA A 577 -21.40 30.36 -39.70
N PHE A 578 -21.51 29.52 -38.66
CA PHE A 578 -22.69 28.69 -38.40
C PHE A 578 -22.88 28.48 -36.88
N ARG A 579 -24.06 28.88 -36.41
CA ARG A 579 -24.71 28.53 -35.14
C ARG A 579 -25.47 27.21 -35.37
N GLU A 580 -25.52 26.32 -34.37
CA GLU A 580 -26.74 25.64 -33.83
C GLU A 580 -26.36 24.51 -32.84
N THR A 581 -26.78 24.64 -31.57
CA THR A 581 -27.74 23.76 -30.81
C THR A 581 -27.28 22.31 -30.60
N ALA A 582 -26.97 21.86 -29.37
CA ALA A 582 -27.86 21.46 -28.25
C ALA A 582 -28.13 19.93 -28.21
N SER A 583 -28.34 19.42 -26.98
CA SER A 583 -28.88 18.09 -26.58
C SER A 583 -27.81 17.03 -26.22
N ILE A 584 -27.59 16.77 -24.92
CA ILE A 584 -28.26 15.75 -24.06
C ILE A 584 -27.84 14.32 -24.42
N TRP A 585 -26.95 13.72 -23.62
CA TRP A 585 -27.23 12.70 -22.59
C TRP A 585 -26.08 12.67 -21.58
#